data_AF-A0A6G4JYM3-F1
#
_entry.id   AF-A0A6G4JYM3-F1
#
_cell.length_a   1.000
_cell.length_b   1.000
_cell.length_c   1.000
_cell.angle_alpha   90.00
_cell.angle_beta   90.00
_cell.angle_gamma   90.00
#
_symmetry.space_group_name_H-M   'P 1'
#
loop_
_entity.id
_entity.type
_entity.pdbx_description
1 polymer ?
#
loop_
_entity_poly.entity_id
_entity_poly.type
_entity_poly.pdbx_seq_one_letter_code
_entity_poly.pdbx_strand_id
1 'polypeptide(L)'
;MMFTTFIRRAFVVLLLAGATAGAHAAGPAPSASLYQSDVALTDQNGRVFHLADLRGEPVLVSMFYASCQMVCPMIFETIRATLA
;
A
#
# COMPACT_ATOMS: atom_id res chain seq x y z
N MET A 1 -47.84 -10.38 -7.33
CA MET A 1 -47.31 -10.82 -6.01
C MET A 1 -46.13 -11.81 -6.12
N MET A 2 -46.04 -12.67 -7.14
CA MET A 2 -44.94 -13.65 -7.27
C MET A 2 -43.62 -13.06 -7.83
N PHE A 3 -43.71 -12.03 -8.69
CA PHE A 3 -42.56 -11.38 -9.34
C PHE A 3 -41.71 -10.52 -8.38
N THR A 4 -42.34 -9.86 -7.41
CA THR A 4 -41.67 -9.02 -6.40
C THR A 4 -40.84 -9.84 -5.41
N THR A 5 -41.26 -11.07 -5.12
CA THR A 5 -40.53 -12.02 -4.25
C THR A 5 -39.28 -12.57 -4.95
N PHE A 6 -39.34 -12.74 -6.27
CA PHE A 6 -38.22 -13.22 -7.07
C PHE A 6 -37.11 -12.17 -7.17
N ILE A 7 -37.49 -10.90 -7.37
CA ILE A 7 -36.56 -9.76 -7.41
C ILE A 7 -35.87 -9.54 -6.05
N ARG A 8 -36.60 -9.64 -4.92
CA ARG A 8 -35.98 -9.54 -3.58
C ARG A 8 -34.98 -10.67 -3.30
N ARG A 9 -35.27 -11.90 -3.73
CA ARG A 9 -34.37 -13.05 -3.55
C ARG A 9 -33.12 -12.92 -4.40
N ALA A 10 -33.24 -12.48 -5.65
CA ALA A 10 -32.10 -12.24 -6.52
C ALA A 10 -31.17 -11.15 -5.95
N PHE A 11 -31.73 -10.08 -5.37
CA PHE A 11 -30.96 -8.99 -4.77
C PHE A 11 -30.19 -9.43 -3.52
N VAL A 12 -30.79 -10.29 -2.68
CA VAL A 12 -30.13 -10.86 -1.49
C VAL A 12 -28.98 -11.79 -1.90
N VAL A 13 -29.16 -12.62 -2.93
CA VAL A 13 -28.09 -13.51 -3.43
C VAL A 13 -26.94 -12.70 -4.03
N LEU A 14 -27.23 -11.62 -4.75
CA LEU A 14 -26.21 -10.74 -5.33
C LEU A 14 -25.41 -9.99 -4.24
N LEU A 15 -26.06 -9.57 -3.16
CA LEU A 15 -25.39 -8.91 -2.03
C LEU A 15 -24.49 -9.86 -1.22
N LEU A 16 -24.87 -11.13 -1.06
CA LEU A 16 -24.02 -12.11 -0.36
C LEU A 16 -22.80 -12.56 -1.17
N ALA A 17 -22.87 -12.54 -2.51
CA ALA A 17 -21.76 -12.94 -3.36
C ALA A 17 -20.61 -11.92 -3.42
N GLY A 18 -20.86 -10.65 -3.07
CA GLY A 18 -19.85 -9.59 -3.10
C GLY A 18 -18.87 -9.60 -1.91
N ALA A 19 -19.16 -10.34 -0.84
CA ALA A 19 -18.39 -10.28 0.41
C ALA A 19 -17.12 -11.17 0.43
N THR A 20 -16.89 -12.01 -0.57
CA THR A 20 -15.74 -12.93 -0.60
C THR A 20 -14.59 -12.46 -1.49
N ALA A 21 -14.74 -11.31 -2.16
CA ALA A 21 -13.70 -10.75 -3.02
C ALA A 21 -12.79 -9.80 -2.23
N GLY A 22 -11.63 -10.30 -1.81
CA GLY A 22 -10.45 -9.45 -1.60
C GLY A 22 -9.96 -9.27 -0.17
N ALA A 23 -9.64 -10.37 0.52
CA ALA A 23 -8.62 -10.31 1.57
C ALA A 23 -7.56 -11.36 1.23
N HIS A 24 -6.57 -10.97 0.43
CA HIS A 24 -5.32 -11.74 0.35
C HIS A 24 -4.67 -11.62 1.73
N ALA A 25 -4.86 -12.64 2.57
CA ALA A 25 -4.11 -12.75 3.81
C ALA A 25 -2.63 -12.79 3.43
N ALA A 26 -1.90 -11.73 3.77
CA ALA A 26 -0.46 -11.69 3.59
C ALA A 26 0.12 -12.86 4.39
N GLY A 27 0.67 -13.85 3.67
CA GLY A 27 1.45 -14.91 4.31
C GLY A 27 2.61 -14.31 5.11
N PRO A 28 3.24 -15.07 6.02
CA PRO A 28 4.38 -14.59 6.78
C PRO A 28 5.40 -13.95 5.84
N ALA A 29 5.77 -12.69 6.11
CA ALA A 29 6.75 -12.00 5.29
C ALA A 29 8.02 -12.87 5.22
N PRO A 30 8.65 -13.04 4.04
CA PRO A 30 9.88 -13.78 3.92
C PRO A 30 10.88 -13.31 4.96
N SER A 31 11.67 -14.22 5.54
CA SER A 31 12.65 -13.91 6.59
C SER A 31 13.78 -12.95 6.16
N ALA A 32 13.80 -12.53 4.89
CA ALA A 32 14.72 -11.54 4.34
C ALA A 32 13.98 -10.24 3.93
N SER A 33 12.81 -9.96 4.50
CA SER A 33 12.07 -8.74 4.22
C SER A 33 12.78 -7.52 4.82
N LEU A 34 12.86 -6.41 4.08
CA LEU A 34 13.40 -5.14 4.61
C LEU A 34 12.65 -4.66 5.86
N TYR A 35 11.37 -5.01 5.99
CA TYR A 35 10.56 -4.67 7.15
C TYR A 35 10.91 -5.46 8.44
N GLN A 36 11.80 -6.44 8.36
CA GLN A 36 12.34 -7.16 9.53
C GLN A 36 13.69 -6.58 9.98
N SER A 37 14.20 -5.55 9.30
CA SER A 37 15.42 -4.87 9.72
C SER A 37 15.18 -4.00 10.95
N ASP A 38 16.06 -4.15 11.95
CA ASP A 38 16.06 -3.34 13.17
C ASP A 38 16.83 -2.01 13.00
N VAL A 39 17.14 -1.60 11.77
CA VAL A 39 17.85 -0.35 11.51
C VAL A 39 16.95 0.84 11.82
N ALA A 40 17.39 1.67 12.76
CA ALA A 40 16.78 2.96 13.02
C ALA A 40 17.16 3.96 11.91
N LEU A 41 16.14 4.46 11.20
CA LEU A 41 16.26 5.52 10.22
C LEU A 41 15.88 6.85 10.87
N THR A 42 16.41 7.94 10.35
CA THR A 42 16.08 9.30 10.81
C THR A 42 15.59 10.11 9.64
N ASP A 43 14.43 10.75 9.79
CA ASP A 43 13.87 11.62 8.76
C ASP A 43 14.50 13.03 8.77
N GLN A 44 14.08 13.88 7.84
CA GLN A 44 14.57 15.25 7.68
C GLN A 44 14.22 16.17 8.86
N ASN A 45 13.28 15.77 9.72
CA ASN A 45 12.86 16.50 10.92
C ASN A 45 13.55 15.97 12.18
N GLY A 46 14.45 14.99 12.06
CA GLY A 46 15.14 14.36 13.19
C GLY A 46 14.30 13.30 13.90
N ARG A 47 13.17 12.87 13.33
CA ARG A 47 12.35 11.80 13.90
C ARG A 47 12.96 10.45 13.56
N VAL A 48 13.14 9.62 14.58
CA VAL A 48 13.55 8.23 14.41
C VAL A 48 12.34 7.37 14.02
N PHE A 49 12.52 6.50 13.03
CA PHE A 49 11.53 5.53 12.59
C PHE A 49 12.21 4.24 12.09
N HIS A 50 11.45 3.16 11.98
CA HIS A 50 11.89 1.90 11.38
C HIS A 50 11.04 1.60 10.14
N LEU A 51 11.58 0.81 9.21
CA LEU A 51 10.79 0.38 8.05
C LEU A 51 9.51 -0.36 8.48
N ALA A 52 9.58 -1.11 9.57
CA ALA A 52 8.45 -1.80 10.20
C ALA A 52 7.24 -0.89 10.49
N ASP A 53 7.46 0.41 10.75
CA ASP A 53 6.43 1.39 11.06
C ASP A 53 5.59 1.77 9.84
N LEU A 54 6.10 1.54 8.63
CA LEU A 54 5.45 1.89 7.36
C LEU A 54 4.55 0.77 6.81
N ARG A 55 4.31 -0.29 7.59
CA ARG A 55 3.45 -1.40 7.17
C ARG A 55 1.98 -0.97 7.10
N GLY A 56 1.23 -1.59 6.19
CA GLY A 56 -0.23 -1.43 6.06
C GLY A 56 -0.66 -0.83 4.72
N GLU A 57 0.27 -0.19 4.02
CA GLU A 57 0.05 0.36 2.68
C GLU A 57 1.29 0.16 1.78
N PRO A 58 1.14 0.25 0.44
CA PRO A 58 2.27 0.24 -0.46
C PRO A 58 3.19 1.45 -0.26
N VAL A 59 4.49 1.22 -0.09
CA VAL A 59 5.50 2.25 0.12
C VAL A 59 6.53 2.20 -1.01
N LEU A 60 6.77 3.34 -1.67
CA LEU A 60 7.85 3.50 -2.65
C LEU A 60 9.09 4.11 -1.96
N VAL A 61 10.22 3.43 -2.06
CA VAL A 61 11.52 3.91 -1.54
C VAL A 61 12.48 4.12 -2.70
N SER A 62 13.13 5.29 -2.74
CA SER A 62 14.16 5.62 -3.73
C SER A 62 15.35 6.29 -3.05
N MET A 63 16.55 6.04 -3.58
CA MET A 63 17.77 6.64 -3.07
C MET A 63 17.89 8.10 -3.54
N PHE A 64 18.24 9.00 -2.63
CA PHE A 64 18.41 10.42 -2.93
C PHE A 64 19.69 10.96 -2.31
N TYR A 65 20.49 11.65 -3.13
CA TYR A 65 21.64 12.42 -2.67
C TYR A 65 21.34 13.91 -2.81
N ALA A 66 21.30 14.63 -1.68
CA ALA A 66 20.99 16.06 -1.66
C ALA A 66 21.98 16.93 -2.43
N SER A 67 23.20 16.43 -2.67
CA SER A 67 24.23 17.11 -3.47
C SER A 67 24.05 16.95 -4.98
N CYS A 68 23.17 16.06 -5.44
CA CYS A 68 22.95 15.82 -6.86
C CYS A 68 22.01 16.88 -7.44
N GLN A 69 22.56 17.78 -8.25
CA GLN A 69 21.81 18.95 -8.75
C GLN A 69 20.99 18.68 -10.02
N MET A 70 21.17 17.53 -10.67
CA MET A 70 20.56 17.28 -11.99
C MET A 70 19.61 16.08 -12.00
N VAL A 71 20.14 14.88 -11.78
CA VAL A 71 19.37 13.64 -12.00
C VAL A 71 18.35 13.40 -10.87
N CYS A 72 18.78 13.57 -9.62
CA CYS A 72 17.92 13.33 -8.47
C CYS A 72 16.62 14.17 -8.49
N PRO A 73 16.64 15.48 -8.79
CA PRO A 73 15.41 16.26 -8.92
C PRO A 73 14.46 15.71 -10.00
N MET A 74 14.98 15.38 -11.19
CA MET A 74 14.15 14.88 -12.29
C MET A 74 13.46 13.55 -11.94
N ILE A 75 14.15 12.65 -11.22
CA ILE A 75 13.56 11.39 -10.75
C ILE A 75 12.37 11.67 -9.82
N PHE A 76 12.52 12.57 -8.85
CA PHE A 76 11.45 12.85 -7.89
C PHE A 76 10.27 13.61 -8.51
N GLU A 77 10.50 14.47 -9.51
CA GLU A 77 9.39 15.04 -10.29
C GLU A 77 8.64 13.98 -11.10
N THR A 78 9.35 12.99 -11.66
CA THR A 78 8.71 11.87 -12.38
C THR A 78 7.89 11.00 -11.43
N ILE A 79 8.41 10.70 -10.23
CA ILE A 79 7.69 9.98 -9.18
C ILE A 79 6.40 10.72 -8.83
N ARG A 80 6.48 12.04 -8.57
CA ARG A 80 5.31 12.86 -8.26
C ARG A 80 4.26 12.81 -9.38
N ALA A 81 4.69 12.91 -10.64
CA ALA A 81 3.77 12.86 -11.79
C ALA A 81 3.09 11.49 -11.98
N THR A 82 3.69 10.41 -11.48
CA THR A 82 3.18 9.03 -11.65
C THR A 82 2.24 8.61 -10.52
N LEU A 83 2.44 9.15 -9.31
CA LEU A 83 1.71 8.78 -8.10
C LEU A 83 0.62 9.78 -7.68
N ALA A 84 0.49 10.90 -8.40
CA ALA A 84 -0.60 11.87 -8.23
C ALA A 84 -1.89 11.40 -8.93
#